data_AF-A0A3A5AJK0-F1
#
_entry.id   AF-A0A3A5AJK0-F1
#
_cell.length_a   1.000
_cell.length_b   1.000
_cell.length_c   1.000
_cell.angle_alpha   90.00
_cell.angle_beta   90.00
_cell.angle_gamma   90.00
#
_symmetry.space_group_name_H-M   'P 1'
#
loop_
_entity.id
_entity.type
_entity.pdbx_description
1 polymer ?
#
loop_
_entity_poly.entity_id
_entity_poly.type
_entity_poly.pdbx_seq_one_letter_code
_entity_poly.pdbx_strand_id
1 'polypeptide(L)'
;MLKNRISLVAGLLASALLGACASPITREPVSAGRDITLPLPISSAEIEARTARLARRLEQTNLGENEQKLARDLLNSYQIIGATLEPPLAEGDRQRIIRLLFESLGKMDEAYFLKEGMEGENYSRVLGQYSSRRKEIIQDYLAGSHGLVVEKSIALRDLFGEEALTPEVALLFSISLAKQGRLAEAISLGEGLIAELEKRPDPVSLRAYILEWHLAMGQNRHAEESLKKLVQRVAEKDALLKEARQKMGEEAPPALGEAPTVKEEDSGAEKPESLEGVLAEVRGLVRKGEFTKAKFLLLQQRIRYPEGPETQAIDQAVRELELAQEQGIVAPEKSPDELRTEKAMLESERLAIAKKLVEQENFSEAVARLDELQREGVTSSEVASLKEMATEKLINQERNRAAKLYLMAKAEADPAKKDELLQSSHNILQVLLDKYPSSPLRKKIIDNMSIIKDEMNRPRKKVE
;
A
#
# COMPACT_ATOMS: atom_id res chain seq x y z
N MET A 1 -65.33 79.34 69.65
CA MET A 1 -65.89 79.99 68.44
C MET A 1 -64.75 80.19 67.47
N LEU A 2 -64.56 79.24 66.57
CA LEU A 2 -65.22 79.11 65.27
C LEU A 2 -64.54 79.97 64.20
N LYS A 3 -63.96 79.22 63.25
CA LYS A 3 -63.85 79.49 61.82
C LYS A 3 -62.64 80.28 61.34
N ASN A 4 -61.98 79.63 60.37
CA ASN A 4 -61.14 80.18 59.32
C ASN A 4 -59.68 80.51 59.66
N ARG A 5 -58.80 79.49 59.73
CA ARG A 5 -57.39 79.55 59.23
C ARG A 5 -56.79 78.15 58.93
N ILE A 6 -57.54 77.27 58.27
CA ILE A 6 -57.00 76.04 57.64
C ILE A 6 -57.52 76.00 56.20
N SER A 7 -56.96 76.84 55.33
CA SER A 7 -57.24 76.81 53.88
C SER A 7 -56.15 77.56 53.10
N LEU A 8 -54.87 77.27 53.37
CA LEU A 8 -53.76 77.80 52.55
C LEU A 8 -52.46 77.01 52.69
N VAL A 9 -52.54 75.67 52.77
CA VAL A 9 -51.39 74.77 52.50
C VAL A 9 -51.82 73.45 51.81
N ALA A 10 -53.11 73.10 51.82
CA ALA A 10 -53.64 71.92 51.10
C ALA A 10 -53.95 72.17 49.60
N GLY A 11 -53.24 73.10 48.95
CA GLY A 11 -53.40 73.44 47.52
C GLY A 11 -52.20 73.11 46.63
N LEU A 12 -51.15 72.49 47.18
CA LEU A 12 -49.90 72.20 46.47
C LEU A 12 -49.38 70.77 46.68
N LEU A 13 -50.22 69.87 47.19
CA LEU A 13 -49.85 68.47 47.48
C LEU A 13 -50.99 67.46 47.18
N ALA A 14 -51.86 67.79 46.23
CA ALA A 14 -52.91 66.88 45.71
C ALA A 14 -53.06 66.99 44.17
N SER A 15 -51.94 67.19 43.46
CA SER A 15 -51.90 67.28 41.98
C SER A 15 -50.89 66.30 41.35
N ALA A 16 -50.44 65.28 42.09
CA ALA A 16 -49.40 64.35 41.65
C ALA A 16 -49.86 62.90 41.47
N LEU A 17 -51.17 62.64 41.42
CA LEU A 17 -51.75 61.36 41.07
C LEU A 17 -53.01 61.63 40.22
N LEU A 18 -53.07 61.04 39.01
CA LEU A 18 -54.03 61.26 37.91
C LEU A 18 -53.57 62.26 36.84
N GLY A 19 -52.54 61.87 36.07
CA GLY A 19 -52.07 62.65 34.92
C GLY A 19 -50.99 61.94 34.10
N ALA A 20 -51.15 60.64 33.83
CA ALA A 20 -50.41 59.97 32.78
C ALA A 20 -51.42 59.38 31.81
N CYS A 21 -51.97 60.23 30.95
CA CYS A 21 -52.52 59.76 29.68
C CYS A 21 -51.35 59.09 28.96
N ALA A 22 -51.34 57.76 28.98
CA ALA A 22 -50.56 56.99 28.03
C ALA A 22 -50.91 57.52 26.64
N SER A 23 -49.92 58.09 25.96
CA SER A 23 -50.00 58.32 24.53
C SER A 23 -50.51 57.04 23.89
N PRO A 24 -51.50 57.08 22.97
CA PRO A 24 -51.79 55.90 22.19
C PRO A 24 -50.50 55.48 21.53
N ILE A 25 -50.01 54.30 21.90
CA ILE A 25 -48.93 53.64 21.17
C ILE A 25 -49.50 53.50 19.78
N THR A 26 -49.07 54.39 18.88
CA THR A 26 -49.17 54.17 17.46
C THR A 26 -48.41 52.87 17.24
N ARG A 27 -49.15 51.76 17.18
CA ARG A 27 -48.61 50.55 16.60
C ARG A 27 -48.28 50.97 15.18
N GLU A 28 -47.00 51.21 14.92
CA GLU A 28 -46.50 51.01 13.57
C GLU A 28 -47.09 49.67 13.13
N PRO A 29 -47.76 49.61 11.97
CA PRO A 29 -48.18 48.32 11.45
C PRO A 29 -46.90 47.49 11.39
N VAL A 30 -46.87 46.42 12.18
CA VAL A 30 -45.81 45.42 12.11
C VAL A 30 -45.82 45.00 10.66
N SER A 31 -44.83 45.48 9.90
CA SER A 31 -44.62 45.01 8.53
C SER A 31 -44.58 43.51 8.64
N ALA A 32 -45.37 42.82 7.80
CA ALA A 32 -45.33 41.37 7.67
C ALA A 32 -43.89 40.91 7.82
N GLY A 33 -43.65 40.01 8.79
CA GLY A 33 -42.30 39.60 9.17
C GLY A 33 -41.48 39.36 7.93
N ARG A 34 -40.28 39.97 7.87
CA ARG A 34 -39.34 39.70 6.77
C ARG A 34 -39.22 38.19 6.69
N ASP A 35 -39.73 37.60 5.61
CA ASP A 35 -39.45 36.22 5.27
C ASP A 35 -37.94 36.09 5.24
N ILE A 36 -37.38 35.44 6.27
CA ILE A 36 -35.97 35.08 6.29
C ILE A 36 -35.85 33.95 5.28
N THR A 37 -35.68 34.31 4.01
CA THR A 37 -35.27 33.37 2.98
C THR A 37 -33.85 32.94 3.28
N LEU A 38 -33.71 31.84 4.03
CA LEU A 38 -32.44 31.13 4.13
C LEU A 38 -32.03 30.74 2.71
N PRO A 39 -30.86 31.20 2.22
CA PRO A 39 -30.39 30.78 0.90
C PRO A 39 -30.18 29.26 0.94
N LEU A 40 -30.69 28.58 -0.08
CA LEU A 40 -30.43 27.14 -0.24
C LEU A 40 -28.92 26.91 -0.29
N PRO A 41 -28.41 25.85 0.36
CA PRO A 41 -26.98 25.52 0.39
C PRO A 41 -26.43 25.04 -0.97
N ILE A 42 -27.24 25.08 -2.02
CA ILE A 42 -26.90 24.65 -3.37
C ILE A 42 -27.39 25.74 -4.33
N SER A 43 -26.47 26.28 -5.13
CA SER A 43 -26.79 27.27 -6.17
C SER A 43 -27.27 26.60 -7.46
N SER A 44 -28.06 27.31 -8.27
CA SER A 44 -28.44 26.86 -9.62
C SER A 44 -27.20 26.55 -10.48
N ALA A 45 -26.16 27.37 -10.36
CA ALA A 45 -24.87 27.18 -11.03
C ALA A 45 -24.18 25.86 -10.66
N GLU A 46 -24.26 25.42 -9.40
CA GLU A 46 -23.68 24.14 -8.97
C GLU A 46 -24.45 22.94 -9.53
N ILE A 47 -25.78 23.05 -9.66
CA ILE A 47 -26.62 22.00 -10.25
C ILE A 47 -26.43 21.93 -11.75
N GLU A 48 -26.31 23.06 -12.44
CA GLU A 48 -25.96 23.11 -13.87
C GLU A 48 -24.59 22.47 -14.11
N ALA A 49 -23.59 22.81 -13.29
CA ALA A 49 -22.25 22.22 -13.38
C ALA A 49 -22.23 20.70 -13.10
N ARG A 50 -23.12 20.21 -12.23
CA ARG A 50 -23.28 18.76 -11.97
C ARG A 50 -24.04 18.06 -13.10
N THR A 51 -25.08 18.68 -13.63
CA THR A 51 -25.87 18.20 -14.78
C THR A 51 -24.99 18.07 -16.02
N ALA A 52 -24.19 19.11 -16.34
CA ALA A 52 -23.27 19.10 -17.47
C ALA A 52 -22.17 18.03 -17.33
N ARG A 53 -21.65 17.82 -16.12
CA ARG A 53 -20.66 16.76 -15.84
C ARG A 53 -21.26 15.37 -16.03
N LEU A 54 -22.47 15.13 -15.53
CA LEU A 54 -23.14 13.84 -15.65
C LEU A 54 -23.54 13.53 -17.10
N ALA A 55 -24.02 14.53 -17.85
CA ALA A 55 -24.35 14.41 -19.27
C ALA A 55 -23.11 14.04 -20.12
N ARG A 56 -21.98 14.74 -19.93
CA ARG A 56 -20.73 14.39 -20.62
C ARG A 56 -20.25 12.98 -20.29
N ARG A 57 -20.42 12.53 -19.04
CA ARG A 57 -20.01 11.18 -18.64
C ARG A 57 -20.86 10.11 -19.32
N LEU A 58 -22.17 10.33 -19.42
CA LEU A 58 -23.09 9.47 -20.15
C LEU A 58 -22.74 9.35 -21.65
N GLU A 59 -22.14 10.37 -22.25
CA GLU A 59 -21.69 10.37 -23.65
C GLU A 59 -20.32 9.68 -23.86
N GLN A 60 -19.45 9.69 -22.84
CA GLN A 60 -18.05 9.26 -22.95
C GLN A 60 -17.76 7.81 -22.49
N THR A 61 -18.71 7.12 -21.86
CA THR A 61 -18.47 5.79 -21.25
C THR A 61 -19.41 4.70 -21.75
N ASN A 62 -18.86 3.50 -21.96
CA ASN A 62 -19.62 2.24 -22.12
C ASN A 62 -20.14 1.79 -20.74
N LEU A 63 -21.11 2.51 -20.19
CA LEU A 63 -21.79 2.13 -18.94
C LEU A 63 -22.73 0.94 -19.20
N GLY A 64 -22.84 0.03 -18.23
CA GLY A 64 -23.81 -1.06 -18.31
C GLY A 64 -25.25 -0.53 -18.34
N GLU A 65 -26.21 -1.29 -18.89
CA GLU A 65 -27.60 -0.84 -19.07
C GLU A 65 -28.23 -0.29 -17.78
N ASN A 66 -27.95 -0.93 -16.64
CA ASN A 66 -28.45 -0.51 -15.32
C ASN A 66 -27.80 0.80 -14.82
N GLU A 67 -26.49 0.94 -15.01
CA GLU A 67 -25.75 2.16 -14.64
C GLU A 67 -26.17 3.35 -15.52
N GLN A 68 -26.43 3.09 -16.81
CA GLN A 68 -26.91 4.09 -17.75
C GLN A 68 -28.33 4.56 -17.39
N LYS A 69 -29.22 3.64 -16.99
CA LYS A 69 -30.56 3.97 -16.50
C LYS A 69 -30.50 4.83 -15.24
N LEU A 70 -29.69 4.44 -14.26
CA LEU A 70 -29.55 5.14 -12.99
C LEU A 70 -28.95 6.54 -13.15
N ALA A 71 -27.94 6.68 -14.03
CA ALA A 71 -27.35 7.96 -14.37
C ALA A 71 -28.34 8.90 -15.12
N ARG A 72 -29.23 8.37 -15.97
CA ARG A 72 -30.32 9.15 -16.58
C ARG A 72 -31.37 9.60 -15.56
N ASP A 73 -31.74 8.71 -14.64
CA ASP A 73 -32.70 9.04 -13.57
C ASP A 73 -32.14 10.13 -12.63
N LEU A 74 -30.85 10.07 -12.33
CA LEU A 74 -30.14 11.10 -11.56
C LEU A 74 -30.02 12.42 -12.33
N LEU A 75 -29.75 12.37 -13.64
CA LEU A 75 -29.72 13.55 -14.50
C LEU A 75 -31.08 14.26 -14.55
N ASN A 76 -32.16 13.49 -14.70
CA ASN A 76 -33.53 14.00 -14.66
C ASN A 76 -33.83 14.64 -13.30
N SER A 77 -33.41 14.00 -12.20
CA SER A 77 -33.56 14.56 -10.86
C SER A 77 -32.85 15.91 -10.71
N TYR A 78 -31.62 16.05 -11.19
CA TYR A 78 -30.90 17.34 -11.17
C TYR A 78 -31.56 18.41 -12.06
N GLN A 79 -32.10 18.04 -13.22
CA GLN A 79 -32.82 18.97 -14.09
C GLN A 79 -34.12 19.49 -13.44
N ILE A 80 -34.87 18.61 -12.78
CA ILE A 80 -36.09 19.00 -12.03
C ILE A 80 -35.73 19.93 -10.87
N ILE A 81 -34.64 19.66 -10.15
CA ILE A 81 -34.18 20.53 -9.06
C ILE A 81 -33.72 21.89 -9.61
N GLY A 82 -32.98 21.91 -10.71
CA GLY A 82 -32.55 23.15 -11.39
C GLY A 82 -33.74 24.01 -11.82
N ALA A 83 -34.79 23.39 -12.37
CA ALA A 83 -36.01 24.08 -12.81
C ALA A 83 -36.90 24.58 -11.65
N THR A 84 -36.74 24.04 -10.44
CA THR A 84 -37.51 24.44 -9.25
C THR A 84 -36.76 25.43 -8.36
N LEU A 85 -35.55 25.83 -8.73
CA LEU A 85 -34.67 26.70 -7.95
C LEU A 85 -34.85 28.20 -8.19
N GLU A 86 -35.91 28.62 -8.89
CA GLU A 86 -36.20 30.04 -9.09
C GLU A 86 -36.77 30.70 -7.81
N PRO A 87 -36.15 31.77 -7.28
CA PRO A 87 -36.69 32.49 -6.12
C PRO A 87 -37.97 33.26 -6.47
N PRO A 88 -38.95 33.35 -5.56
CA PRO A 88 -38.98 32.78 -4.21
C PRO A 88 -39.52 31.33 -4.17
N LEU A 89 -38.76 30.39 -3.59
CA LEU A 89 -39.21 29.00 -3.43
C LEU A 89 -40.24 28.84 -2.30
N ALA A 90 -41.38 28.26 -2.63
CA ALA A 90 -42.35 27.82 -1.65
C ALA A 90 -41.79 26.66 -0.81
N GLU A 91 -42.27 26.51 0.42
CA GLU A 91 -41.82 25.46 1.35
C GLU A 91 -42.11 24.05 0.84
N GLY A 92 -43.16 23.89 0.02
CA GLY A 92 -43.48 22.64 -0.68
C GLY A 92 -42.43 22.23 -1.72
N ASP A 93 -41.82 23.20 -2.41
CA ASP A 93 -40.78 22.94 -3.42
C ASP A 93 -39.48 22.49 -2.75
N ARG A 94 -39.16 23.05 -1.58
CA ARG A 94 -38.03 22.59 -0.74
C ARG A 94 -38.20 21.14 -0.29
N GLN A 95 -39.39 20.76 0.18
CA GLN A 95 -39.66 19.37 0.56
C GLN A 95 -39.60 18.41 -0.65
N ARG A 96 -40.05 18.86 -1.82
CA ARG A 96 -39.98 18.07 -3.06
C ARG A 96 -38.53 17.84 -3.51
N ILE A 97 -37.69 18.87 -3.46
CA ILE A 97 -36.26 18.77 -3.77
C ILE A 97 -35.56 17.80 -2.82
N ILE A 98 -35.82 17.91 -1.52
CA ILE A 98 -35.24 17.00 -0.51
C ILE A 98 -35.65 15.55 -0.80
N ARG A 99 -36.92 15.28 -1.09
CA ARG A 99 -37.40 13.92 -1.42
C ARG A 99 -36.71 13.34 -2.66
N LEU A 100 -36.56 14.13 -3.73
CA LEU A 100 -35.89 13.69 -4.96
C LEU A 100 -34.40 13.39 -4.73
N LEU A 101 -33.72 14.18 -3.91
CA LEU A 101 -32.33 13.92 -3.53
C LEU A 101 -32.18 12.65 -2.68
N PHE A 102 -33.08 12.43 -1.72
CA PHE A 102 -33.07 11.21 -0.92
C PHE A 102 -33.39 9.96 -1.73
N GLU A 103 -34.36 10.03 -2.66
CA GLU A 103 -34.72 8.90 -3.52
C GLU A 103 -33.59 8.54 -4.50
N SER A 104 -32.92 9.56 -5.06
CA SER A 104 -31.79 9.33 -5.96
C SER A 104 -30.55 8.79 -5.22
N LEU A 105 -30.30 9.23 -3.99
CA LEU A 105 -29.24 8.67 -3.14
C LEU A 105 -29.52 7.20 -2.77
N GLY A 106 -30.76 6.87 -2.37
CA GLY A 106 -31.14 5.49 -2.03
C GLY A 106 -30.93 4.52 -3.20
N LYS A 107 -31.28 4.94 -4.43
CA LYS A 107 -31.05 4.12 -5.63
C LYS A 107 -29.55 3.92 -5.92
N MET A 108 -28.71 4.93 -5.67
CA MET A 108 -27.26 4.81 -5.83
C MET A 108 -26.64 3.89 -4.76
N ASP A 109 -27.08 4.00 -3.51
CA ASP A 109 -26.60 3.17 -2.41
C ASP A 109 -26.92 1.69 -2.67
N GLU A 110 -28.17 1.37 -3.05
CA GLU A 110 -28.57 0.00 -3.40
C GLU A 110 -27.74 -0.56 -4.56
N ALA A 111 -27.53 0.23 -5.62
CA ALA A 111 -26.72 -0.19 -6.76
C ALA A 111 -25.23 -0.41 -6.40
N TYR A 112 -24.68 0.42 -5.51
CA TYR A 112 -23.31 0.30 -5.05
C TYR A 112 -23.10 -0.97 -4.20
N PHE A 113 -23.98 -1.21 -3.22
CA PHE A 113 -23.89 -2.38 -2.35
C PHE A 113 -24.21 -3.70 -3.08
N LEU A 114 -25.11 -3.68 -4.07
CA LEU A 114 -25.34 -4.83 -4.96
C LEU A 114 -24.09 -5.16 -5.79
N LYS A 115 -23.35 -4.13 -6.25
CA LYS A 115 -22.12 -4.30 -7.02
C LYS A 115 -20.99 -4.87 -6.16
N GLU A 116 -20.81 -4.37 -4.93
CA GLU A 116 -19.79 -4.85 -3.99
C GLU A 116 -20.02 -6.33 -3.57
N GLY A 117 -21.28 -6.72 -3.36
CA GLY A 117 -21.64 -8.12 -3.09
C GLY A 117 -21.38 -9.06 -4.28
N MET A 118 -21.66 -8.60 -5.50
CA MET A 118 -21.41 -9.37 -6.72
C MET A 118 -19.92 -9.49 -7.06
N GLU A 119 -19.11 -8.47 -6.81
CA GLU A 119 -17.67 -8.49 -7.09
C GLU A 119 -16.91 -9.44 -6.15
N GLY A 120 -17.30 -9.52 -4.87
CA GLY A 120 -16.69 -10.44 -3.89
C GLY A 120 -16.91 -11.93 -4.19
N GLU A 121 -18.14 -12.33 -4.53
CA GLU A 121 -18.44 -13.72 -4.90
C GLU A 121 -17.82 -14.12 -6.25
N ASN A 122 -17.82 -13.21 -7.22
CA ASN A 122 -17.19 -13.45 -8.52
C ASN A 122 -15.68 -13.60 -8.40
N TYR A 123 -15.00 -12.82 -7.55
CA TYR A 123 -13.54 -12.93 -7.35
C TYR A 123 -13.15 -14.29 -6.75
N SER A 124 -13.87 -14.76 -5.74
CA SER A 124 -13.65 -16.08 -5.14
C SER A 124 -13.82 -17.22 -6.16
N ARG A 125 -14.84 -17.12 -7.03
CA ARG A 125 -15.10 -18.08 -8.09
C ARG A 125 -13.99 -18.09 -9.15
N VAL A 126 -13.51 -16.91 -9.56
CA VAL A 126 -12.42 -16.74 -10.53
C VAL A 126 -11.11 -17.32 -9.98
N LEU A 127 -10.77 -17.07 -8.71
CA LEU A 127 -9.61 -17.67 -8.05
C LEU A 127 -9.73 -19.20 -7.94
N GLY A 128 -10.92 -19.71 -7.61
CA GLY A 128 -11.19 -21.14 -7.58
C GLY A 128 -10.98 -21.81 -8.94
N GLN A 129 -11.47 -21.17 -10.01
CA GLN A 129 -11.27 -21.64 -11.39
C GLN A 129 -9.80 -21.64 -11.80
N TYR A 130 -9.05 -20.58 -11.49
CA TYR A 130 -7.61 -20.51 -11.74
C TYR A 130 -6.87 -21.65 -11.03
N SER A 131 -7.12 -21.84 -9.74
CA SER A 131 -6.46 -22.88 -8.93
C SER A 131 -6.75 -24.29 -9.46
N SER A 132 -8.01 -24.56 -9.83
CA SER A 132 -8.39 -25.85 -10.43
C SER A 132 -7.65 -26.12 -11.73
N ARG A 133 -7.63 -25.14 -12.65
CA ARG A 133 -6.94 -25.27 -13.95
C ARG A 133 -5.44 -25.44 -13.80
N ARG A 134 -4.80 -24.70 -12.89
CA ARG A 134 -3.38 -24.88 -12.56
C ARG A 134 -3.08 -26.30 -12.09
N LYS A 135 -3.93 -26.85 -11.21
CA LYS A 135 -3.79 -28.22 -10.70
C LYS A 135 -3.94 -29.25 -11.81
N GLU A 136 -4.90 -29.07 -12.71
CA GLU A 136 -5.07 -29.93 -13.88
C GLU A 136 -3.85 -29.93 -14.80
N ILE A 137 -3.27 -28.76 -15.09
CA ILE A 137 -2.06 -28.66 -15.92
C ILE A 137 -0.90 -29.47 -15.30
N ILE A 138 -0.71 -29.36 -13.98
CA ILE A 138 0.32 -30.11 -13.27
C ILE A 138 0.05 -31.61 -13.34
N GLN A 139 -1.21 -32.03 -13.15
CA GLN A 139 -1.60 -33.45 -13.23
C GLN A 139 -1.40 -34.02 -14.64
N ASP A 140 -1.78 -33.28 -15.68
CA ASP A 140 -1.62 -33.72 -17.07
C ASP A 140 -0.13 -33.85 -17.43
N TYR A 141 0.72 -32.95 -16.92
CA TYR A 141 2.17 -33.06 -17.08
C TYR A 141 2.72 -34.32 -16.42
N LEU A 142 2.31 -34.60 -15.16
CA LEU A 142 2.72 -35.80 -14.43
C LEU A 142 2.21 -37.09 -15.11
N ALA A 143 1.08 -37.03 -15.80
CA ALA A 143 0.54 -38.13 -16.61
C ALA A 143 1.21 -38.27 -17.99
N GLY A 144 2.19 -37.42 -18.33
CA GLY A 144 2.87 -37.41 -19.63
C GLY A 144 2.04 -36.85 -20.78
N SER A 145 0.89 -36.25 -20.49
CA SER A 145 -0.05 -35.70 -21.49
C SER A 145 0.36 -34.28 -21.90
N HIS A 146 1.55 -34.16 -22.52
CA HIS A 146 2.11 -32.87 -22.96
C HIS A 146 1.19 -32.11 -23.93
N GLY A 147 0.36 -32.83 -24.71
CA GLY A 147 -0.77 -32.30 -25.51
C GLY A 147 -1.65 -31.33 -24.74
N LEU A 148 -2.26 -31.87 -23.67
CA LEU A 148 -3.22 -31.18 -22.83
C LEU A 148 -2.57 -30.07 -22.01
N VAL A 149 -1.30 -30.24 -21.60
CA VAL A 149 -0.55 -29.19 -20.90
C VAL A 149 -0.44 -27.93 -21.76
N VAL A 150 -0.13 -28.07 -23.05
CA VAL A 150 -0.04 -26.94 -23.99
C VAL A 150 -1.40 -26.28 -24.17
N GLU A 151 -2.44 -27.07 -24.46
CA GLU A 151 -3.80 -26.56 -24.66
C GLU A 151 -4.32 -25.81 -23.42
N LYS A 152 -4.20 -26.42 -22.24
CA LYS A 152 -4.68 -25.83 -20.99
C LYS A 152 -3.85 -24.63 -20.55
N SER A 153 -2.55 -24.59 -20.84
CA SER A 153 -1.71 -23.42 -20.54
C SER A 153 -2.07 -22.23 -21.44
N ILE A 154 -2.34 -22.48 -22.73
CA ILE A 154 -2.85 -21.44 -23.65
C ILE A 154 -4.23 -20.96 -23.17
N ALA A 155 -5.14 -21.87 -22.85
CA ALA A 155 -6.46 -21.50 -22.34
C ALA A 155 -6.39 -20.73 -21.01
N LEU A 156 -5.44 -21.06 -20.13
CA LEU A 156 -5.22 -20.33 -18.89
C LEU A 156 -4.75 -18.90 -19.17
N ARG A 157 -3.81 -18.73 -20.09
CA ARG A 157 -3.34 -17.42 -20.54
C ARG A 157 -4.43 -16.60 -21.22
N ASP A 158 -5.23 -17.22 -22.08
CA ASP A 158 -6.29 -16.52 -22.82
C ASP A 158 -7.41 -16.03 -21.88
N LEU A 159 -7.69 -16.77 -20.80
CA LEU A 159 -8.73 -16.44 -19.84
C LEU A 159 -8.29 -15.42 -18.77
N PHE A 160 -7.03 -15.48 -18.33
CA PHE A 160 -6.55 -14.73 -17.17
C PHE A 160 -5.39 -13.75 -17.48
N GLY A 161 -4.88 -13.73 -18.71
CA GLY A 161 -3.74 -12.92 -19.15
C GLY A 161 -2.39 -13.64 -19.06
N GLU A 162 -1.34 -13.01 -19.60
CA GLU A 162 0.05 -13.56 -19.60
C GLU A 162 0.57 -13.81 -18.18
N GLU A 163 0.22 -12.95 -17.21
CA GLU A 163 0.64 -13.08 -15.81
C GLU A 163 0.05 -14.31 -15.10
N ALA A 164 -0.97 -14.94 -15.68
CA ALA A 164 -1.57 -16.16 -15.15
C ALA A 164 -0.62 -17.36 -15.23
N LEU A 165 0.33 -17.33 -16.18
CA LEU A 165 1.38 -18.34 -16.34
C LEU A 165 2.49 -18.11 -15.31
N THR A 166 2.23 -18.51 -14.06
CA THR A 166 3.27 -18.56 -13.02
C THR A 166 4.50 -19.35 -13.50
N PRO A 167 5.72 -19.07 -12.99
CA PRO A 167 6.94 -19.70 -13.50
C PRO A 167 6.93 -21.22 -13.46
N GLU A 168 6.25 -21.82 -12.49
CA GLU A 168 6.09 -23.27 -12.44
C GLU A 168 5.27 -23.78 -13.63
N VAL A 169 4.11 -23.17 -13.90
CA VAL A 169 3.24 -23.55 -15.03
C VAL A 169 3.92 -23.25 -16.36
N ALA A 170 4.59 -22.10 -16.45
CA ALA A 170 5.33 -21.68 -17.62
C ALA A 170 6.51 -22.62 -17.94
N LEU A 171 7.21 -23.14 -16.92
CA LEU A 171 8.24 -24.18 -17.07
C LEU A 171 7.64 -25.47 -17.65
N LEU A 172 6.51 -25.94 -17.10
CA LEU A 172 5.82 -27.13 -17.62
C LEU A 172 5.35 -26.92 -19.06
N PHE A 173 4.90 -25.72 -19.39
CA PHE A 173 4.48 -25.32 -20.72
C PHE A 173 5.64 -25.33 -21.71
N SER A 174 6.77 -24.69 -21.39
CA SER A 174 8.01 -24.71 -22.21
C SER A 174 8.45 -26.15 -22.50
N ILE A 175 8.55 -26.99 -21.46
CA ILE A 175 8.97 -28.39 -21.63
C ILE A 175 7.97 -29.15 -22.52
N SER A 176 6.68 -28.92 -22.34
CA SER A 176 5.64 -29.61 -23.13
C SER A 176 5.62 -29.15 -24.59
N LEU A 177 5.89 -27.86 -24.86
CA LEU A 177 6.10 -27.34 -26.22
C LEU A 177 7.30 -28.02 -26.89
N ALA A 178 8.43 -28.15 -26.18
CA ALA A 178 9.60 -28.84 -26.69
C ALA A 178 9.31 -30.31 -27.01
N LYS A 179 8.57 -31.01 -26.13
CA LYS A 179 8.16 -32.41 -26.34
C LYS A 179 7.20 -32.59 -27.52
N GLN A 180 6.46 -31.56 -27.90
CA GLN A 180 5.62 -31.56 -29.11
C GLN A 180 6.37 -31.14 -30.39
N GLY A 181 7.67 -30.86 -30.32
CA GLY A 181 8.47 -30.41 -31.46
C GLY A 181 8.41 -28.92 -31.75
N ARG A 182 7.73 -28.12 -30.91
CA ARG A 182 7.67 -26.65 -31.02
C ARG A 182 8.86 -26.00 -30.31
N LEU A 183 10.07 -26.31 -30.78
CA LEU A 183 11.32 -25.95 -30.10
C LEU A 183 11.56 -24.44 -30.01
N ALA A 184 11.26 -23.68 -31.07
CA ALA A 184 11.49 -22.23 -31.08
C ALA A 184 10.69 -21.50 -29.99
N GLU A 185 9.42 -21.88 -29.81
CA GLU A 185 8.55 -21.32 -28.77
C GLU A 185 8.95 -21.79 -27.37
N ALA A 186 9.40 -23.04 -27.24
CA ALA A 186 9.91 -23.54 -25.97
C ALA A 186 11.16 -22.80 -25.50
N ILE A 187 12.07 -22.48 -26.43
CA ILE A 187 13.31 -21.74 -26.16
C ILE A 187 12.98 -20.31 -25.75
N SER A 188 12.18 -19.58 -26.54
CA SER A 188 11.86 -18.18 -26.22
C SER A 188 11.18 -18.03 -24.87
N LEU A 189 10.25 -18.93 -24.56
CA LEU A 189 9.58 -18.96 -23.27
C LEU A 189 10.53 -19.39 -22.14
N GLY A 190 11.43 -20.35 -22.42
CA GLY A 190 12.43 -20.83 -21.46
C GLY A 190 13.46 -19.76 -21.09
N GLU A 191 14.01 -19.04 -22.05
CA GLU A 191 15.00 -17.98 -21.85
C GLU A 191 14.45 -16.84 -20.99
N GLY A 192 13.18 -16.44 -21.22
CA GLY A 192 12.50 -15.45 -20.39
C GLY A 192 12.31 -15.90 -18.94
N LEU A 193 12.08 -17.20 -18.72
CA LEU A 193 11.86 -17.76 -17.38
C LEU A 193 13.13 -17.95 -16.56
N ILE A 194 14.27 -18.19 -17.19
CA ILE A 194 15.54 -18.48 -16.48
C ILE A 194 15.89 -17.33 -15.52
N ALA A 195 15.79 -16.08 -15.98
CA ALA A 195 16.10 -14.91 -15.14
C ALA A 195 15.17 -14.75 -13.93
N GLU A 196 13.94 -15.28 -14.00
CA GLU A 196 13.01 -15.28 -12.86
C GLU A 196 13.25 -16.47 -11.91
N LEU A 197 13.58 -17.64 -12.46
CA LEU A 197 13.84 -18.84 -11.68
C LEU A 197 15.17 -18.77 -10.91
N GLU A 198 16.20 -18.13 -11.47
CA GLU A 198 17.51 -17.96 -10.81
C GLU A 198 17.43 -17.07 -9.55
N LYS A 199 16.43 -16.20 -9.44
CA LYS A 199 16.19 -15.37 -8.25
C LYS A 199 15.57 -16.15 -7.09
N ARG A 200 15.04 -17.35 -7.35
CA ARG A 200 14.30 -18.14 -6.36
C ARG A 200 15.21 -19.22 -5.75
N PRO A 201 15.07 -19.53 -4.44
CA PRO A 201 15.79 -20.63 -3.83
C PRO A 201 15.45 -21.94 -4.54
N ASP A 202 16.47 -22.65 -5.02
CA ASP A 202 16.25 -23.89 -5.75
C ASP A 202 16.11 -25.10 -4.78
N PRO A 203 15.56 -26.24 -5.26
CA PRO A 203 15.39 -27.42 -4.42
C PRO A 203 16.70 -28.02 -3.90
N VAL A 204 17.85 -27.75 -4.56
CA VAL A 204 19.17 -28.20 -4.11
C VAL A 204 19.61 -27.39 -2.89
N SER A 205 19.48 -26.07 -2.94
CA SER A 205 19.76 -25.16 -1.82
C SER A 205 18.87 -25.49 -0.61
N LEU A 206 17.57 -25.72 -0.83
CA LEU A 206 16.66 -26.12 0.25
C LEU A 206 17.12 -27.42 0.95
N ARG A 207 17.64 -28.40 0.21
CA ARG A 207 18.15 -29.65 0.78
C ARG A 207 19.45 -29.45 1.55
N ALA A 208 20.32 -28.54 1.11
CA ALA A 208 21.53 -28.17 1.85
C ALA A 208 21.16 -27.55 3.21
N TYR A 209 20.18 -26.65 3.26
CA TYR A 209 19.69 -26.09 4.52
C TYR A 209 19.07 -27.15 5.44
N ILE A 210 18.26 -28.07 4.90
CA ILE A 210 17.69 -29.17 5.70
C ILE A 210 18.79 -30.06 6.30
N LEU A 211 19.85 -30.33 5.54
CA LEU A 211 21.02 -31.06 6.04
C LEU A 211 21.70 -30.31 7.20
N GLU A 212 21.94 -29.01 7.05
CA GLU A 212 22.51 -28.17 8.10
C GLU A 212 21.64 -28.18 9.36
N TRP A 213 20.32 -28.08 9.22
CA TRP A 213 19.39 -28.16 10.34
C TRP A 213 19.42 -29.52 11.03
N HIS A 214 19.49 -30.63 10.28
CA HIS A 214 19.63 -31.96 10.87
C HIS A 214 20.96 -32.12 11.62
N LEU A 215 22.05 -31.57 11.11
CA LEU A 215 23.36 -31.58 11.79
C LEU A 215 23.33 -30.73 13.07
N ALA A 216 22.76 -29.53 13.02
CA ALA A 216 22.61 -28.66 14.18
C ALA A 216 21.74 -29.28 15.28
N MET A 217 20.75 -30.08 14.91
CA MET A 217 19.89 -30.83 15.83
C MET A 217 20.51 -32.17 16.31
N GLY A 218 21.74 -32.52 15.89
CA GLY A 218 22.39 -33.79 16.23
C GLY A 218 21.73 -35.04 15.62
N GLN A 219 20.88 -34.87 14.60
CA GLN A 219 20.13 -35.94 13.95
C GLN A 219 20.96 -36.61 12.84
N ASN A 220 22.08 -37.24 13.21
CA ASN A 220 23.06 -37.77 12.26
C ASN A 220 22.48 -38.72 11.21
N ARG A 221 21.49 -39.57 11.56
CA ARG A 221 20.83 -40.46 10.58
C ARG A 221 20.06 -39.69 9.49
N HIS A 222 19.32 -38.65 9.87
CA HIS A 222 18.57 -37.84 8.91
C HIS A 222 19.49 -36.91 8.10
N ALA A 223 20.61 -36.49 8.70
CA ALA A 223 21.67 -35.79 7.98
C ALA A 223 22.30 -36.69 6.89
N GLU A 224 22.65 -37.94 7.20
CA GLU A 224 23.17 -38.91 6.23
C GLU A 224 22.18 -39.16 5.07
N GLU A 225 20.89 -39.35 5.38
CA GLU A 225 19.85 -39.51 4.34
C GLU A 225 19.70 -38.26 3.47
N SER A 226 19.76 -37.08 4.07
CA SER A 226 19.66 -35.80 3.36
C SER A 226 20.87 -35.57 2.47
N LEU A 227 22.07 -35.89 2.94
CA LEU A 227 23.32 -35.85 2.17
C LEU A 227 23.27 -36.80 0.98
N LYS A 228 22.82 -38.05 1.18
CA LYS A 228 22.70 -39.03 0.09
C LYS A 228 21.78 -38.52 -1.02
N LYS A 229 20.63 -37.94 -0.65
CA LYS A 229 19.69 -37.36 -1.61
C LYS A 229 20.28 -36.11 -2.29
N LEU A 230 21.05 -35.30 -1.57
CA LEU A 230 21.71 -34.12 -2.13
C LEU A 230 22.78 -34.52 -3.17
N VAL A 231 23.64 -35.47 -2.83
CA VAL A 231 24.67 -36.02 -3.74
C VAL A 231 24.02 -36.59 -5.01
N GLN A 232 22.93 -37.35 -4.86
CA GLN A 232 22.19 -37.87 -6.00
C GLN A 232 21.69 -36.74 -6.92
N ARG A 233 21.15 -35.65 -6.36
CA ARG A 233 20.64 -34.52 -7.15
C ARG A 233 21.74 -33.75 -7.86
N VAL A 234 22.90 -33.57 -7.23
CA VAL A 234 24.06 -32.94 -7.87
C VAL A 234 24.58 -33.82 -9.01
N ALA A 235 24.70 -35.14 -8.78
CA ALA A 235 25.11 -36.09 -9.81
C ALA A 235 24.13 -36.11 -11.00
N GLU A 236 22.81 -36.04 -10.77
CA GLU A 236 21.81 -35.90 -11.83
C GLU A 236 22.04 -34.63 -12.67
N LYS A 237 22.39 -33.51 -12.04
CA LYS A 237 22.68 -32.23 -12.72
C LYS A 237 23.99 -32.28 -13.50
N ASP A 238 25.03 -32.87 -12.92
CA ASP A 238 26.32 -33.07 -13.60
C ASP A 238 26.18 -33.99 -14.81
N ALA A 239 25.34 -35.03 -14.73
CA ALA A 239 25.05 -35.90 -15.86
C ALA A 239 24.36 -35.14 -17.00
N LEU A 240 23.37 -34.29 -16.69
CA LEU A 240 22.72 -33.42 -17.69
C LEU A 240 23.71 -32.45 -18.34
N LEU A 241 24.64 -31.91 -17.56
CA LEU A 241 25.68 -31.01 -18.05
C LEU A 241 26.69 -31.74 -18.96
N LYS A 242 27.09 -32.97 -18.61
CA LYS A 242 27.92 -33.83 -19.47
C LYS A 242 27.22 -34.15 -20.79
N GLU A 243 25.93 -34.51 -20.74
CA GLU A 243 25.12 -34.78 -21.93
C GLU A 243 25.00 -33.53 -22.82
N ALA A 244 24.78 -32.36 -22.21
CA ALA A 244 24.72 -31.09 -22.95
C ALA A 244 26.05 -30.77 -23.65
N ARG A 245 27.19 -30.90 -22.95
CA ARG A 245 28.53 -30.70 -23.54
C ARG A 245 28.81 -31.66 -24.69
N GLN A 246 28.44 -32.93 -24.52
CA GLN A 246 28.59 -33.94 -25.57
C GLN A 246 27.75 -33.58 -26.81
N LYS A 247 26.51 -33.10 -26.61
CA LYS A 247 25.66 -32.62 -27.71
C LYS A 247 26.16 -31.33 -28.37
N MET A 248 26.91 -30.50 -27.64
CA MET A 248 27.55 -29.29 -28.15
C MET A 248 28.88 -29.55 -28.87
N GLY A 249 29.38 -30.78 -28.86
CA GLY A 249 30.67 -31.13 -29.50
C GLY A 249 31.89 -30.60 -28.74
N GLU A 250 31.71 -30.16 -27.49
CA GLU A 250 32.83 -29.84 -26.61
C GLU A 250 33.42 -31.15 -26.07
N GLU A 251 34.61 -31.50 -26.54
CA GLU A 251 35.40 -32.61 -26.02
C GLU A 251 35.71 -32.33 -24.54
N ALA A 252 35.31 -33.24 -23.67
CA ALA A 252 35.40 -33.04 -22.23
C ALA A 252 36.86 -32.76 -21.80
N PRO A 253 37.12 -31.77 -20.92
CA PRO A 253 38.35 -31.80 -20.14
C PRO A 253 38.44 -33.15 -19.40
N PRO A 254 39.64 -33.72 -19.24
CA PRO A 254 39.83 -35.10 -18.82
C PRO A 254 39.04 -35.38 -17.54
N ALA A 255 38.24 -36.44 -17.59
CA ALA A 255 37.42 -36.89 -16.48
C ALA A 255 38.29 -37.17 -15.25
N LEU A 256 37.92 -36.59 -14.11
CA LEU A 256 38.26 -37.17 -12.81
C LEU A 256 37.68 -38.59 -12.80
N GLY A 257 38.59 -39.56 -12.68
CA GLY A 257 38.45 -40.94 -13.13
C GLY A 257 37.24 -41.71 -12.57
N GLU A 258 36.64 -42.48 -13.47
CA GLU A 258 36.04 -43.76 -13.13
C GLU A 258 37.11 -44.71 -12.54
N ALA A 259 36.72 -45.47 -11.53
CA ALA A 259 37.57 -46.41 -10.82
C ALA A 259 38.25 -47.43 -11.78
N PRO A 260 39.58 -47.61 -11.71
CA PRO A 260 40.22 -48.70 -12.43
C PRO A 260 40.10 -50.00 -11.62
N THR A 261 39.54 -51.01 -12.27
CA THR A 261 39.85 -52.41 -12.03
C THR A 261 41.37 -52.62 -11.92
N VAL A 262 41.75 -53.32 -10.86
CA VAL A 262 43.11 -53.76 -10.54
C VAL A 262 43.79 -54.40 -11.75
N LYS A 263 44.81 -53.72 -12.27
CA LYS A 263 46.03 -54.34 -12.79
C LYS A 263 47.23 -53.49 -12.34
N GLU A 264 48.02 -54.09 -11.48
CA GLU A 264 49.38 -53.65 -11.17
C GLU A 264 50.21 -53.65 -12.46
N GLU A 265 50.86 -52.53 -12.77
CA GLU A 265 52.30 -52.46 -13.07
C GLU A 265 52.71 -51.02 -13.44
N ASP A 266 53.43 -50.44 -12.48
CA ASP A 266 54.66 -49.64 -12.58
C ASP A 266 54.72 -48.23 -13.20
N SER A 267 55.23 -47.35 -12.34
CA SER A 267 55.94 -46.08 -12.55
C SER A 267 55.17 -44.79 -12.87
N GLY A 268 55.30 -43.81 -11.96
CA GLY A 268 55.12 -42.39 -12.25
C GLY A 268 54.35 -41.59 -11.20
N ALA A 269 55.02 -41.25 -10.10
CA ALA A 269 54.50 -40.44 -8.99
C ALA A 269 53.75 -39.15 -9.39
N GLU A 270 52.50 -39.01 -8.95
CA GLU A 270 51.91 -37.72 -8.55
C GLU A 270 51.37 -37.83 -7.12
N LYS A 271 51.74 -36.84 -6.32
CA LYS A 271 51.62 -36.78 -4.86
C LYS A 271 50.15 -36.76 -4.40
N PRO A 272 49.87 -37.13 -3.13
CA PRO A 272 48.57 -36.86 -2.53
C PRO A 272 48.27 -35.36 -2.65
N GLU A 273 47.09 -34.99 -3.17
CA GLU A 273 46.60 -33.61 -3.19
C GLU A 273 46.79 -33.01 -1.80
N SER A 274 47.75 -32.11 -1.65
CA SER A 274 48.03 -31.50 -0.36
C SER A 274 46.82 -30.66 0.05
N LEU A 275 46.48 -30.67 1.34
CA LEU A 275 45.38 -29.85 1.86
C LEU A 275 45.50 -28.38 1.45
N GLU A 276 46.72 -27.87 1.39
CA GLU A 276 47.03 -26.51 0.92
C GLU A 276 46.62 -26.27 -0.54
N GLY A 277 46.77 -27.26 -1.42
CA GLY A 277 46.33 -27.19 -2.81
C GLY A 277 44.82 -27.09 -2.92
N VAL A 278 44.09 -27.90 -2.14
CA VAL A 278 42.62 -27.88 -2.11
C VAL A 278 42.09 -26.56 -1.55
N LEU A 279 42.71 -26.02 -0.49
CA LEU A 279 42.35 -24.72 0.06
C LEU A 279 42.66 -23.56 -0.91
N ALA A 280 43.69 -23.68 -1.74
CA ALA A 280 43.97 -22.72 -2.80
C ALA A 280 42.90 -22.77 -3.91
N GLU A 281 42.44 -23.95 -4.29
CA GLU A 281 41.36 -24.16 -5.26
C GLU A 281 40.02 -23.60 -4.76
N VAL A 282 39.69 -23.86 -3.49
CA VAL A 282 38.50 -23.29 -2.81
C VAL A 282 38.52 -21.76 -2.87
N ARG A 283 39.65 -21.12 -2.59
CA ARG A 283 39.79 -19.66 -2.72
C ARG A 283 39.60 -19.19 -4.17
N GLY A 284 40.05 -19.97 -5.15
CA GLY A 284 39.81 -19.70 -6.57
C GLY A 284 38.33 -19.78 -6.95
N LEU A 285 37.61 -20.76 -6.43
CA LEU A 285 36.16 -20.93 -6.66
C LEU A 285 35.33 -19.85 -5.97
N VAL A 286 35.71 -19.45 -4.74
CA VAL A 286 35.10 -18.29 -4.04
C VAL A 286 35.25 -17.02 -4.87
N ARG A 287 36.43 -16.76 -5.44
CA ARG A 287 36.66 -15.60 -6.34
C ARG A 287 35.85 -15.64 -7.63
N LYS A 288 35.35 -16.80 -8.05
CA LYS A 288 34.52 -16.98 -9.24
C LYS A 288 33.02 -16.98 -8.91
N GLY A 289 32.65 -16.82 -7.64
CA GLY A 289 31.25 -16.92 -7.19
C GLY A 289 30.72 -18.36 -7.16
N GLU A 290 31.59 -19.36 -7.33
CA GLU A 290 31.22 -20.79 -7.33
C GLU A 290 31.21 -21.36 -5.91
N PHE A 291 30.48 -20.68 -5.00
CA PHE A 291 30.42 -21.00 -3.56
C PHE A 291 29.97 -22.44 -3.29
N THR A 292 29.04 -22.95 -4.09
CA THR A 292 28.53 -24.33 -3.96
C THR A 292 29.61 -25.37 -4.18
N LYS A 293 30.48 -25.17 -5.19
CA LYS A 293 31.59 -26.09 -5.47
C LYS A 293 32.69 -25.97 -4.42
N ALA A 294 32.99 -24.75 -3.98
CA ALA A 294 33.94 -24.48 -2.92
C ALA A 294 33.51 -25.14 -1.59
N LYS A 295 32.23 -25.04 -1.22
CA LYS A 295 31.67 -25.68 -0.02
C LYS A 295 31.68 -27.21 -0.13
N PHE A 296 31.38 -27.75 -1.32
CA PHE A 296 31.46 -29.19 -1.58
C PHE A 296 32.89 -29.75 -1.40
N LEU A 297 33.90 -29.07 -1.94
CA LEU A 297 35.30 -29.48 -1.79
C LEU A 297 35.75 -29.47 -0.32
N LEU A 298 35.37 -28.43 0.45
CA LEU A 298 35.67 -28.36 1.88
C LEU A 298 35.01 -29.48 2.68
N LEU A 299 33.73 -29.80 2.39
CA LEU A 299 33.02 -30.91 3.01
C LEU A 299 33.65 -32.27 2.71
N GLN A 300 34.13 -32.47 1.47
CA GLN A 300 34.84 -33.69 1.08
C GLN A 300 36.13 -33.87 1.88
N GLN A 301 36.90 -32.79 2.10
CA GLN A 301 38.11 -32.84 2.92
C GLN A 301 37.80 -33.01 4.41
N ARG A 302 36.69 -32.45 4.91
CA ARG A 302 36.26 -32.60 6.31
C ARG A 302 35.97 -34.04 6.71
N ILE A 303 35.49 -34.85 5.75
CA ILE A 303 35.26 -36.29 5.93
C ILE A 303 36.57 -37.07 5.91
N ARG A 304 37.55 -36.65 5.09
CA ARG A 304 38.89 -37.27 5.02
C ARG A 304 39.73 -36.99 6.26
N TYR A 305 39.56 -35.83 6.87
CA TYR A 305 40.25 -35.40 8.09
C TYR A 305 39.24 -35.14 9.21
N PRO A 306 38.77 -36.20 9.90
CA PRO A 306 37.78 -36.07 10.97
C PRO A 306 38.35 -35.35 12.21
N GLU A 307 39.64 -35.54 12.50
CA GLU A 307 40.35 -34.96 13.65
C GLU A 307 41.78 -34.56 13.27
N GLY A 308 42.25 -33.39 13.71
CA GLY A 308 43.61 -32.88 13.47
C GLY A 308 43.70 -31.37 13.24
N PRO A 309 44.91 -30.80 13.15
CA PRO A 309 45.12 -29.40 12.73
C PRO A 309 44.56 -29.11 11.33
N GLU A 310 44.54 -30.12 10.45
CA GLU A 310 43.95 -30.09 9.12
C GLU A 310 42.44 -29.81 9.17
N THR A 311 41.75 -30.44 10.12
CA THR A 311 40.32 -30.24 10.36
C THR A 311 40.01 -28.80 10.77
N GLN A 312 40.86 -28.20 11.61
CA GLN A 312 40.69 -26.81 12.03
C GLN A 312 40.88 -25.84 10.86
N ALA A 313 41.83 -26.12 9.97
CA ALA A 313 42.05 -25.34 8.75
C ALA A 313 40.84 -25.44 7.79
N ILE A 314 40.24 -26.63 7.66
CA ILE A 314 39.01 -26.83 6.87
C ILE A 314 37.82 -26.10 7.50
N ASP A 315 37.62 -26.24 8.81
CA ASP A 315 36.52 -25.57 9.54
C ASP A 315 36.66 -24.04 9.48
N GLN A 316 37.89 -23.52 9.48
CA GLN A 316 38.16 -22.10 9.27
C GLN A 316 37.85 -21.67 7.83
N ALA A 317 38.24 -22.45 6.83
CA ALA A 317 37.93 -22.15 5.42
C ALA A 317 36.42 -22.21 5.13
N VAL A 318 35.65 -23.07 5.80
CA VAL A 318 34.19 -23.09 5.71
C VAL A 318 33.59 -21.80 6.27
N ARG A 319 34.06 -21.35 7.45
CA ARG A 319 33.62 -20.07 8.03
C ARG A 319 33.98 -18.87 7.15
N GLU A 320 35.17 -18.85 6.56
CA GLU A 320 35.59 -17.78 5.64
C GLU A 320 34.75 -17.77 4.35
N LEU A 321 34.37 -18.95 3.84
CA LEU A 321 33.48 -19.08 2.69
C LEU A 321 32.05 -18.61 3.02
N GLU A 322 31.52 -18.97 4.18
CA GLU A 322 30.19 -18.53 4.64
C GLU A 322 30.17 -17.03 4.86
N LEU A 323 31.21 -16.45 5.48
CA LEU A 323 31.37 -15.00 5.59
C LEU A 323 31.46 -14.34 4.20
N ALA A 324 32.19 -14.92 3.24
CA ALA A 324 32.28 -14.39 1.88
C ALA A 324 30.93 -14.45 1.14
N GLN A 325 30.15 -15.51 1.37
CA GLN A 325 28.81 -15.70 0.81
C GLN A 325 27.79 -14.74 1.45
N GLU A 326 27.82 -14.57 2.79
CA GLU A 326 26.97 -13.64 3.54
C GLU A 326 27.29 -12.17 3.24
N GLN A 327 28.58 -11.85 3.05
CA GLN A 327 29.02 -10.50 2.67
C GLN A 327 28.82 -10.20 1.18
N GLY A 328 28.35 -11.15 0.38
CA GLY A 328 28.10 -10.95 -1.06
C GLY A 328 29.37 -10.63 -1.86
N ILE A 329 30.55 -10.99 -1.36
CA ILE A 329 31.83 -10.76 -2.04
C ILE A 329 32.01 -11.89 -3.06
N VAL A 330 31.24 -11.83 -4.14
CA VAL A 330 31.59 -12.01 -5.57
C VAL A 330 30.27 -12.05 -6.35
N ALA A 331 29.69 -10.87 -6.53
CA ALA A 331 29.13 -10.45 -7.81
C ALA A 331 30.06 -9.33 -8.31
N PRO A 332 30.18 -9.05 -9.62
CA PRO A 332 30.96 -7.90 -10.07
C PRO A 332 30.46 -6.68 -9.29
N GLU A 333 31.37 -5.97 -8.62
CA GLU A 333 31.04 -4.72 -7.93
C GLU A 333 30.22 -3.88 -8.91
N LYS A 334 28.91 -3.69 -8.63
CA LYS A 334 28.12 -2.69 -9.34
C LYS A 334 28.95 -1.43 -9.27
N SER A 335 29.25 -0.85 -10.42
CA SER A 335 30.13 0.31 -10.46
C SER A 335 29.58 1.39 -9.50
N PRO A 336 30.42 2.25 -8.92
CA PRO A 336 29.94 3.35 -8.07
C PRO A 336 28.83 4.18 -8.73
N ASP A 337 28.81 4.22 -10.06
CA ASP A 337 27.77 4.87 -10.84
C ASP A 337 26.47 4.05 -10.93
N GLU A 338 26.53 2.72 -10.99
CA GLU A 338 25.34 1.84 -10.91
C GLU A 338 24.69 1.85 -9.52
N LEU A 339 25.48 1.92 -8.46
CA LEU A 339 24.97 2.08 -7.10
C LEU A 339 24.30 3.46 -6.90
N ARG A 340 24.85 4.50 -7.53
CA ARG A 340 24.27 5.85 -7.53
C ARG A 340 22.97 5.91 -8.31
N THR A 341 22.88 5.27 -9.47
CA THR A 341 21.65 5.24 -10.28
C THR A 341 20.55 4.44 -9.60
N GLU A 342 20.87 3.29 -9.00
CA GLU A 342 19.90 2.49 -8.24
C GLU A 342 19.39 3.25 -7.01
N LYS A 343 20.29 3.90 -6.26
CA LYS A 343 19.90 4.76 -5.13
C LYS A 343 19.01 5.92 -5.58
N ALA A 344 19.37 6.59 -6.68
CA ALA A 344 18.57 7.68 -7.24
C ALA A 344 17.20 7.21 -7.74
N MET A 345 17.09 6.01 -8.31
CA MET A 345 15.82 5.41 -8.72
C MET A 345 14.92 5.14 -7.52
N LEU A 346 15.45 4.52 -6.46
CA LEU A 346 14.71 4.25 -5.23
C LEU A 346 14.24 5.54 -4.54
N GLU A 347 15.09 6.56 -4.51
CA GLU A 347 14.74 7.90 -4.01
C GLU A 347 13.61 8.53 -4.85
N SER A 348 13.67 8.39 -6.18
CA SER A 348 12.63 8.90 -7.08
C SER A 348 11.29 8.20 -6.90
N GLU A 349 11.29 6.88 -6.67
CA GLU A 349 10.09 6.09 -6.46
C GLU A 349 9.41 6.46 -5.12
N ARG A 350 10.21 6.59 -4.06
CA ARG A 350 9.72 7.02 -2.75
C ARG A 350 9.15 8.43 -2.78
N LEU A 351 9.76 9.33 -3.56
CA LEU A 351 9.23 10.67 -3.79
C LEU A 351 7.90 10.63 -4.58
N ALA A 352 7.78 9.74 -5.56
CA ALA A 352 6.52 9.55 -6.30
C ALA A 352 5.38 9.06 -5.39
N ILE A 353 5.68 8.15 -4.45
CA ILE A 353 4.70 7.70 -3.44
C ILE A 353 4.28 8.87 -2.55
N ALA A 354 5.23 9.69 -2.08
CA ALA A 354 4.91 10.87 -1.27
C ALA A 354 4.02 11.87 -2.02
N LYS A 355 4.27 12.11 -3.33
CA LYS A 355 3.41 12.95 -4.18
C LYS A 355 1.99 12.41 -4.27
N LYS A 356 1.85 11.11 -4.50
CA LYS A 356 0.54 10.45 -4.55
C LYS A 356 -0.24 10.61 -3.24
N LEU A 357 0.44 10.50 -2.09
CA LEU A 357 -0.19 10.72 -0.78
C LEU A 357 -0.69 12.16 -0.61
N VAL A 358 0.06 13.16 -1.11
CA VAL A 358 -0.39 14.57 -1.12
C VAL A 358 -1.61 14.77 -2.03
N GLU A 359 -1.64 14.13 -3.19
CA GLU A 359 -2.78 14.19 -4.12
C GLU A 359 -4.04 13.54 -3.55
N GLN A 360 -3.87 12.47 -2.78
CA GLN A 360 -4.96 11.76 -2.09
C GLN A 360 -5.41 12.45 -0.80
N GLU A 361 -4.90 13.64 -0.49
CA GLU A 361 -5.16 14.39 0.73
C GLU A 361 -4.74 13.68 2.03
N ASN A 362 -3.91 12.64 1.94
CA ASN A 362 -3.33 11.95 3.09
C ASN A 362 -2.05 12.66 3.55
N PHE A 363 -2.21 13.91 4.01
CA PHE A 363 -1.10 14.80 4.30
C PHE A 363 -0.25 14.34 5.49
N SER A 364 -0.83 13.63 6.46
CA SER A 364 -0.09 13.16 7.64
C SER A 364 0.97 12.12 7.29
N GLU A 365 0.61 11.14 6.46
CA GLU A 365 1.51 10.10 5.99
C GLU A 365 2.52 10.64 4.98
N ALA A 366 2.08 11.57 4.10
CA ALA A 366 2.97 12.25 3.17
C ALA A 366 4.11 12.99 3.89
N VAL A 367 3.80 13.74 4.97
CA VAL A 367 4.81 14.46 5.75
C VAL A 367 5.79 13.48 6.41
N ALA A 368 5.31 12.37 6.97
CA ALA A 368 6.16 11.36 7.59
C ALA A 368 7.16 10.74 6.60
N ARG A 369 6.70 10.41 5.38
CA ARG A 369 7.55 9.86 4.32
C ARG A 369 8.60 10.87 3.83
N LEU A 370 8.22 12.15 3.74
CA LEU A 370 9.15 13.21 3.34
C LEU A 370 10.17 13.51 4.44
N ASP A 371 9.80 13.38 5.72
CA ASP A 371 10.72 13.47 6.85
C ASP A 371 11.75 12.33 6.83
N GLU A 372 11.33 11.11 6.52
CA GLU A 372 12.25 9.96 6.34
C GLU A 372 13.28 10.24 5.24
N LEU A 373 12.82 10.69 4.06
CA LEU A 373 13.70 11.04 2.95
C LEU A 373 14.72 12.13 3.34
N GLN A 374 14.30 13.15 4.08
CA GLN A 374 15.21 14.19 4.57
C GLN A 374 16.23 13.66 5.59
N ARG A 375 15.82 12.76 6.51
CA ARG A 375 16.74 12.15 7.49
C ARG A 375 17.78 11.25 6.82
N GLU A 376 17.42 10.62 5.71
CA GLU A 376 18.31 9.77 4.92
C GLU A 376 19.25 10.57 3.99
N GLY A 377 19.19 11.91 4.05
CA GLY A 377 20.09 12.81 3.34
C GLY A 377 19.59 13.27 1.97
N VAL A 378 18.34 12.97 1.60
CA VAL A 378 17.73 13.46 0.36
C VAL A 378 17.27 14.91 0.56
N THR A 379 18.16 15.85 0.26
CA THR A 379 17.90 17.29 0.40
C THR A 379 17.60 17.94 -0.95
N SER A 380 16.67 17.37 -1.72
CA SER A 380 16.21 18.02 -2.95
C SER A 380 15.27 19.19 -2.61
N SER A 381 15.31 20.25 -3.42
CA SER A 381 14.38 21.38 -3.29
C SER A 381 12.92 20.96 -3.44
N GLU A 382 12.70 19.90 -4.22
CA GLU A 382 11.39 19.29 -4.43
C GLU A 382 10.84 18.59 -3.17
N VAL A 383 11.67 17.84 -2.44
CA VAL A 383 11.26 17.23 -1.16
C VAL A 383 10.89 18.31 -0.14
N ALA A 384 11.67 19.39 -0.09
CA ALA A 384 11.41 20.50 0.82
C ALA A 384 10.09 21.22 0.49
N SER A 385 9.84 21.54 -0.79
CA SER A 385 8.60 22.24 -1.20
C SER A 385 7.36 21.37 -1.04
N LEU A 386 7.47 20.07 -1.37
CA LEU A 386 6.36 19.12 -1.20
C LEU A 386 6.01 18.95 0.29
N LYS A 387 7.02 18.91 1.17
CA LYS A 387 6.83 18.82 2.61
C LYS A 387 6.20 20.09 3.16
N GLU A 388 6.65 21.26 2.75
CA GLU A 388 6.05 22.54 3.15
C GLU A 388 4.58 22.60 2.74
N MET A 389 4.26 22.23 1.51
CA MET A 389 2.88 22.18 1.02
C MET A 389 2.03 21.17 1.80
N ALA A 390 2.54 19.96 2.03
CA ALA A 390 1.81 18.91 2.76
C ALA A 390 1.57 19.31 4.23
N THR A 391 2.56 19.90 4.90
CA THR A 391 2.42 20.40 6.27
C THR A 391 1.41 21.55 6.36
N GLU A 392 1.41 22.49 5.41
CA GLU A 392 0.43 23.57 5.40
C GLU A 392 -1.00 23.05 5.20
N LYS A 393 -1.20 22.12 4.26
CA LYS A 393 -2.51 21.49 4.03
C LYS A 393 -2.99 20.69 5.24
N LEU A 394 -2.11 19.92 5.88
CA LEU A 394 -2.41 19.20 7.13
C LEU A 394 -2.85 20.16 8.24
N ILE A 395 -2.12 21.26 8.44
CA ILE A 395 -2.45 22.26 9.46
C ILE A 395 -3.79 22.91 9.16
N ASN A 396 -4.10 23.24 7.91
CA ASN A 396 -5.40 23.78 7.52
C ASN A 396 -6.53 22.77 7.76
N GLN A 397 -6.34 21.49 7.44
CA GLN A 397 -7.32 20.43 7.67
C GLN A 397 -7.63 20.26 9.16
N GLU A 398 -6.61 20.16 10.01
CA GLU A 398 -6.77 20.00 11.46
C GLU A 398 -7.33 21.27 12.10
N ARG A 399 -6.96 22.47 11.62
CA ARG A 399 -7.59 23.73 12.07
C ARG A 399 -9.08 23.78 11.73
N ASN A 400 -9.46 23.31 10.55
CA ASN A 400 -10.88 23.22 10.16
C ASN A 400 -11.63 22.19 11.00
N ARG A 401 -10.99 21.07 11.36
CA ARG A 401 -11.54 20.09 12.30
C ARG A 401 -11.77 20.69 13.68
N ALA A 402 -10.79 21.42 14.21
CA ALA A 402 -10.94 22.15 15.46
C ALA A 402 -12.08 23.19 15.41
N ALA A 403 -12.19 23.94 14.30
CA ALA A 403 -13.26 24.90 14.10
C ALA A 403 -14.65 24.23 14.07
N LYS A 404 -14.79 23.05 13.45
CA LYS A 404 -16.03 22.28 13.49
C LYS A 404 -16.43 21.89 14.90
N LEU A 405 -15.48 21.40 15.71
CA LEU A 405 -15.74 21.06 17.12
C LEU A 405 -16.16 22.28 17.93
N TYR A 406 -15.53 23.44 17.70
CA TYR A 406 -15.92 24.68 18.34
C TYR A 406 -17.36 25.11 17.96
N LEU A 407 -17.73 25.00 16.68
CA LEU A 407 -19.09 25.30 16.23
C LEU A 407 -20.13 24.33 16.82
N MET A 408 -19.80 23.04 16.91
CA MET A 408 -20.63 22.05 17.60
C MET A 408 -20.81 22.41 19.08
N ALA A 409 -19.73 22.78 19.77
CA ALA A 409 -19.79 23.22 21.16
C ALA A 409 -20.69 24.43 21.37
N LYS A 410 -20.74 25.35 20.40
CA LYS A 410 -21.60 26.54 20.45
C LYS A 410 -23.09 26.21 20.29
N ALA A 411 -23.41 25.16 19.55
CA ALA A 411 -24.77 24.68 19.33
C ALA A 411 -25.26 23.71 20.43
N GLU A 412 -24.34 23.19 21.24
CA GLU A 412 -24.64 22.21 22.28
C GLU A 412 -25.28 22.86 23.52
N ALA A 413 -26.36 22.24 24.01
CA ALA A 413 -27.12 22.73 25.16
C ALA A 413 -26.61 22.15 26.49
N ASP A 414 -26.04 20.94 26.45
CA ASP A 414 -25.46 20.30 27.62
C ASP A 414 -24.11 20.94 27.97
N PRO A 415 -23.98 21.58 29.15
CA PRO A 415 -22.76 22.26 29.54
C PRO A 415 -21.56 21.33 29.72
N ALA A 416 -21.76 20.05 30.05
CA ALA A 416 -20.65 19.10 30.17
C ALA A 416 -20.07 18.75 28.78
N LYS A 417 -20.95 18.44 27.82
CA LYS A 417 -20.55 18.14 26.44
C LYS A 417 -19.98 19.35 25.71
N LYS A 418 -20.51 20.55 25.98
CA LYS A 418 -19.93 21.80 25.46
C LYS A 418 -18.47 21.93 25.88
N ASP A 419 -18.15 21.72 27.15
CA ASP A 419 -16.78 21.81 27.66
C ASP A 419 -15.86 20.75 27.03
N GLU A 420 -16.33 19.50 26.89
CA GLU A 420 -15.55 18.43 26.23
C GLU A 420 -15.20 18.78 24.77
N LEU A 421 -16.15 19.35 24.03
CA LEU A 421 -15.95 19.77 22.64
C LEU A 421 -15.00 20.96 22.53
N LEU A 422 -15.11 21.94 23.44
CA LEU A 422 -14.17 23.07 23.52
C LEU A 422 -12.76 22.61 23.88
N GLN A 423 -12.63 21.71 24.87
CA GLN A 423 -11.36 21.11 25.27
C GLN A 423 -10.73 20.34 24.09
N SER A 424 -11.54 19.55 23.37
CA SER A 424 -11.08 18.80 22.20
C SER A 424 -10.63 19.72 21.06
N SER A 425 -11.38 20.79 20.80
CA SER A 425 -11.00 21.83 19.82
C SER A 425 -9.67 22.49 20.19
N HIS A 426 -9.52 22.89 21.46
CA HIS A 426 -8.30 23.48 22.00
C HIS A 426 -7.10 22.54 21.87
N ASN A 427 -7.27 21.27 22.24
CA ASN A 427 -6.19 20.27 22.20
C ASN A 427 -5.65 20.04 20.79
N ILE A 428 -6.52 20.00 19.78
CA ILE A 428 -6.08 19.88 18.37
C ILE A 428 -5.18 21.06 17.99
N LEU A 429 -5.59 22.29 18.31
CA LEU A 429 -4.79 23.49 18.01
C LEU A 429 -3.47 23.53 18.78
N GLN A 430 -3.46 23.08 20.04
CA GLN A 430 -2.25 22.99 20.85
C GLN A 430 -1.24 22.01 20.25
N VAL A 431 -1.69 20.80 19.86
CA VAL A 431 -0.83 19.80 19.22
C VAL A 431 -0.23 20.32 17.92
N LEU A 432 -0.96 21.12 17.14
CA LEU A 432 -0.42 21.75 15.93
C LEU A 432 0.69 22.76 16.22
N LEU A 433 0.57 23.55 17.31
CA LEU A 433 1.62 24.49 17.71
C LEU A 433 2.88 23.78 18.18
N ASP A 434 2.71 22.68 18.92
CA ASP A 434 3.82 21.90 19.46
C ASP A 434 4.59 21.17 18.35
N LYS A 435 3.86 20.60 17.38
CA LYS A 435 4.47 19.86 16.25
C LYS A 435 5.03 20.77 15.15
N TYR A 436 4.43 21.95 14.92
CA TYR A 436 4.80 22.84 13.81
C TYR A 436 5.07 24.28 14.29
N PRO A 437 6.10 24.50 15.13
CA PRO A 437 6.37 25.80 15.73
C PRO A 437 6.81 26.87 14.71
N SER A 438 7.33 26.46 13.55
CA SER A 438 7.78 27.35 12.48
C SER A 438 6.74 27.56 11.37
N SER A 439 5.50 27.11 11.57
CA SER A 439 4.46 27.22 10.55
C SER A 439 4.08 28.68 10.25
N PRO A 440 3.86 29.06 8.98
CA PRO A 440 3.33 30.38 8.63
C PRO A 440 1.93 30.63 9.19
N LEU A 441 1.19 29.57 9.54
CA LEU A 441 -0.16 29.64 10.11
C LEU A 441 -0.19 29.77 11.63
N ARG A 442 0.98 29.75 12.30
CA ARG A 442 1.10 29.81 13.76
C ARG A 442 0.27 30.93 14.39
N LYS A 443 0.34 32.15 13.85
CA LYS A 443 -0.41 33.29 14.38
C LYS A 443 -1.92 33.03 14.39
N LYS A 444 -2.46 32.50 13.28
CA LYS A 444 -3.89 32.17 13.15
C LYS A 444 -4.31 31.05 14.11
N ILE A 445 -3.44 30.08 14.37
CA ILE A 445 -3.72 29.00 15.35
C ILE A 445 -3.81 29.58 16.76
N ILE A 446 -2.89 30.48 17.12
CA ILE A 446 -2.92 31.18 18.42
C ILE A 446 -4.20 32.01 18.56
N ASP A 447 -4.59 32.76 17.53
CA ASP A 447 -5.81 33.57 17.54
C ASP A 447 -7.08 32.70 17.68
N ASN A 448 -7.16 31.55 17.02
CA ASN A 448 -8.28 30.63 17.19
C ASN A 448 -8.30 30.01 18.60
N MET A 449 -7.12 29.70 19.14
CA MET A 449 -6.98 29.11 20.46
C MET A 449 -7.38 30.10 21.57
N SER A 450 -7.08 31.39 21.42
CA SER A 450 -7.55 32.42 22.37
C SER A 450 -9.07 32.56 22.36
N ILE A 451 -9.71 32.56 21.18
CA ILE A 451 -11.18 32.59 21.06
C ILE A 451 -11.82 31.41 21.80
N ILE A 452 -11.26 30.21 21.66
CA ILE A 452 -11.76 29.01 22.36
C ILE A 452 -11.57 29.16 23.87
N LYS A 453 -10.42 29.64 24.34
CA LYS A 453 -10.16 29.89 25.78
C LYS A 453 -11.13 30.90 26.37
N ASP A 454 -11.43 31.97 25.64
CA ASP A 454 -12.38 32.98 26.08
C ASP A 454 -13.80 32.40 26.23
N GLU A 455 -14.21 31.52 25.31
CA GLU A 455 -15.50 30.84 25.39
C GLU A 455 -15.55 29.78 26.50
N MET A 456 -14.43 29.10 26.79
CA MET A 456 -14.30 28.20 27.96
C MET A 456 -14.41 28.95 29.30
N ASN A 457 -13.89 30.18 29.36
CA ASN A 457 -13.90 31.01 30.56
C ASN A 457 -15.19 31.82 30.75
N ARG A 458 -16.12 31.75 29.78
CA ARG A 458 -17.34 32.56 29.79
C ARG A 458 -18.29 32.03 30.87
N PRO A 459 -18.75 32.88 31.82
CA PRO A 459 -19.62 32.44 32.89
C PRO A 459 -20.94 31.90 32.33
N ARG A 460 -21.29 30.68 32.73
CA ARG A 460 -22.51 29.99 32.30
C ARG A 460 -23.73 30.77 32.79
N LYS A 461 -24.54 31.32 31.89
CA LYS A 461 -25.86 31.85 32.25
C LYS A 461 -26.72 30.67 32.71
N LYS A 462 -27.06 30.62 34.00
CA LYS A 462 -28.15 29.77 34.49
C LYS A 462 -29.41 30.18 33.76
N VAL A 463 -29.97 29.26 32.98
CA VAL A 463 -31.37 29.33 32.56
C VAL A 463 -32.14 28.81 33.77
N GLU A 464 -32.72 29.72 34.53
CA GLU A 464 -33.76 29.41 35.54
C GLU A 464 -35.11 29.24 34.86
#